data_AF-A0AA43JI88-F1
#
_entry.id   AF-A0AA43JI88-F1
#
_cell.length_a   1.000
_cell.length_b   1.000
_cell.length_c   1.000
_cell.angle_alpha   90.00
_cell.angle_beta   90.00
_cell.angle_gamma   90.00
#
_symmetry.space_group_name_H-M   'P 1'
#
loop_
_entity.id
_entity.type
_entity.pdbx_description
1 polymer ?
#
loop_
_entity_poly.entity_id
_entity_poly.type
_entity_poly.pdbx_seq_one_letter_code
_entity_poly.pdbx_strand_id
1 'polypeptide(L)'
;MMIVPHRFSFQTTCVIALFVLIMSGCAPDPYQRRADVIKTHVEDFYDHLKANRVGAAVHENEQIEVIADQMAEMVKKRGQAQGTTQVEREFALMKTARETAAQNWIALGQYFAIKEQPERARASYQRVVDTYTDSTEHAYREQAVRALKDLEIVSGPASESTP
;
A
#
# COMPACT_ATOMS: atom_id res chain seq x y z
N MET A 1 -64.94 18.02 -18.41
CA MET A 1 -64.20 16.84 -18.89
C MET A 1 -62.92 17.35 -19.54
N MET A 2 -61.82 17.47 -18.78
CA MET A 2 -60.55 18.04 -19.27
C MET A 2 -59.69 16.93 -19.89
N ILE A 3 -59.44 17.05 -21.19
CA ILE A 3 -58.53 16.19 -21.95
C ILE A 3 -57.11 16.67 -21.63
N VAL A 4 -56.37 15.89 -20.84
CA VAL A 4 -54.95 16.13 -20.57
C VAL A 4 -54.17 15.70 -21.82
N PRO A 5 -53.33 16.58 -22.41
CA PRO A 5 -52.63 16.26 -23.64
C PRO A 5 -51.47 15.28 -23.37
N HIS A 6 -51.52 14.10 -24.00
CA HIS A 6 -50.51 13.03 -23.95
C HIS A 6 -49.06 13.47 -24.26
N ARG A 7 -48.87 14.61 -24.93
CA ARG A 7 -47.53 15.11 -25.31
C ARG A 7 -46.70 15.64 -24.13
N PHE A 8 -47.35 16.09 -23.05
CA PHE A 8 -46.64 16.65 -21.89
C PHE A 8 -45.95 15.57 -21.04
N SER A 9 -46.51 14.36 -21.00
CA SER A 9 -45.99 13.25 -20.20
C SER A 9 -44.76 12.59 -20.84
N PHE A 10 -44.69 12.52 -22.17
CA PHE A 10 -43.56 11.87 -22.84
C PHE A 10 -42.28 12.71 -22.75
N GLN A 11 -42.43 14.04 -22.84
CA GLN A 11 -41.32 14.99 -22.83
C GLN A 11 -40.66 15.09 -21.44
N THR A 12 -41.45 15.07 -20.36
CA THR A 12 -40.91 15.02 -18.99
C THR A 12 -40.24 13.67 -18.68
N THR A 13 -40.80 12.56 -19.17
CA THR A 13 -40.20 11.23 -19.01
C THR A 13 -38.83 11.12 -19.71
N CYS A 14 -38.70 11.68 -20.93
CA CYS A 14 -37.43 11.70 -21.65
C CYS A 14 -36.37 12.59 -20.97
N VAL A 15 -36.76 13.74 -20.41
CA VAL A 15 -35.83 14.63 -19.70
C VAL A 15 -35.32 13.98 -18.41
N ILE A 16 -36.18 13.29 -17.67
CA ILE A 16 -35.80 12.56 -16.46
C ILE A 16 -34.88 11.37 -16.80
N ALA A 17 -35.20 10.60 -17.85
CA ALA A 17 -34.36 9.49 -18.31
C ALA A 17 -32.97 9.98 -18.77
N LEU A 18 -32.90 11.13 -19.45
CA LEU A 18 -31.64 11.75 -19.85
C LEU A 18 -30.84 12.23 -18.63
N PHE A 19 -31.50 12.79 -17.60
CA PHE A 19 -30.87 13.19 -16.35
C PHE A 19 -30.30 12.00 -15.55
N VAL A 20 -30.99 10.86 -15.53
CA VAL A 20 -30.49 9.62 -14.89
C VAL A 20 -29.28 9.04 -15.62
N LEU A 21 -29.22 9.17 -16.94
CA LEU A 21 -28.07 8.77 -17.75
C LEU A 21 -26.87 9.71 -17.57
N ILE A 22 -27.08 11.02 -17.37
CA ILE A 22 -26.00 12.00 -17.13
C ILE A 22 -25.45 11.88 -15.70
N MET A 23 -26.29 11.49 -14.72
CA MET A 23 -25.88 11.27 -13.32
C MET A 23 -25.26 9.88 -13.07
N SER A 24 -25.21 9.01 -14.08
CA SER A 24 -24.42 7.77 -14.05
C SER A 24 -22.93 8.09 -14.31
N GLY A 25 -22.37 9.00 -13.51
CA GLY A 25 -20.94 9.27 -13.49
C GLY A 25 -20.19 7.99 -13.19
N CYS A 26 -19.14 7.70 -13.99
CA CYS A 26 -18.28 6.54 -13.85
C CYS A 26 -17.91 6.34 -12.37
N ALA A 27 -18.41 5.27 -11.74
CA ALA A 27 -17.93 4.86 -10.43
C ALA A 27 -16.42 4.62 -10.56
N PRO A 28 -15.56 5.33 -9.80
CA PRO A 28 -14.11 5.15 -9.89
C PRO A 28 -13.75 3.68 -9.66
N ASP A 29 -12.86 3.12 -10.49
CA ASP A 29 -12.38 1.74 -10.33
C ASP A 29 -11.73 1.61 -8.93
N PRO A 30 -12.23 0.73 -8.05
CA PRO A 30 -11.64 0.54 -6.71
C PRO A 30 -10.14 0.21 -6.77
N TYR A 31 -9.67 -0.44 -7.84
CA TYR A 31 -8.25 -0.69 -8.06
C TYR A 31 -7.46 0.62 -8.18
N GLN A 32 -7.91 1.54 -9.04
CA GLN A 32 -7.22 2.80 -9.30
C GLN A 32 -7.16 3.65 -8.03
N ARG A 33 -8.26 3.67 -7.27
CA ARG A 33 -8.30 4.37 -5.99
C ARG A 33 -7.27 3.85 -5.00
N ARG A 34 -7.08 2.52 -4.88
CA ARG A 34 -6.07 1.95 -3.98
C ARG A 34 -4.66 2.26 -4.46
N ALA A 35 -4.41 2.17 -5.77
CA ALA A 35 -3.11 2.51 -6.35
C ALA A 35 -2.74 3.98 -6.09
N ASP A 36 -3.69 4.90 -6.25
CA ASP A 36 -3.49 6.32 -5.98
C ASP A 36 -3.19 6.57 -4.48
N VAL A 37 -3.90 5.89 -3.57
CA VAL A 37 -3.65 6.01 -2.12
C VAL A 37 -2.27 5.47 -1.74
N ILE A 38 -1.87 4.30 -2.26
CA ILE A 38 -0.52 3.76 -2.04
C ILE A 38 0.53 4.76 -2.53
N LYS A 39 0.33 5.32 -3.73
CA LYS A 39 1.23 6.32 -4.29
C LYS A 39 1.36 7.54 -3.37
N THR A 40 0.25 8.08 -2.85
CA THR A 40 0.28 9.19 -1.89
C THR A 40 1.11 8.85 -0.66
N HIS A 41 0.88 7.69 -0.03
CA HIS A 41 1.67 7.28 1.13
C HIS A 41 3.17 7.11 0.81
N VAL A 42 3.53 6.69 -0.40
CA VAL A 42 4.94 6.62 -0.83
C VAL A 42 5.56 8.01 -0.96
N GLU A 43 4.85 8.94 -1.58
CA GLU A 43 5.31 10.33 -1.74
C GLU A 43 5.50 10.98 -0.36
N ASP A 44 4.51 10.85 0.52
CA ASP A 44 4.53 11.39 1.88
C ASP A 44 5.62 10.71 2.74
N PHE A 45 5.83 9.40 2.60
CA PHE A 45 6.92 8.66 3.25
C PHE A 45 8.27 9.32 2.97
N TYR A 46 8.60 9.52 1.68
CA TYR A 46 9.90 10.08 1.31
C TYR A 46 10.03 11.55 1.69
N ASP A 47 8.95 12.32 1.62
CA ASP A 47 8.97 13.72 2.03
C ASP A 47 9.14 13.87 3.54
N HIS A 48 8.52 12.99 4.34
CA HIS A 48 8.74 12.92 5.78
C HIS A 48 10.15 12.46 6.14
N LEU A 49 10.68 11.45 5.46
CA LEU A 49 12.03 10.95 5.70
C LEU A 49 13.08 12.02 5.39
N LYS A 50 12.96 12.72 4.26
CA LYS A 50 13.83 13.87 3.90
C LYS A 50 13.75 14.99 4.92
N ALA A 51 12.58 15.22 5.50
CA ALA A 51 12.37 16.24 6.54
C ALA A 51 12.72 15.75 7.96
N ASN A 52 13.36 14.59 8.12
CA ASN A 52 13.68 13.98 9.42
C ASN A 52 12.45 13.76 10.33
N ARG A 53 11.25 13.64 9.75
CA ARG A 53 10.01 13.28 10.45
C ARG A 53 9.82 11.77 10.43
N VAL A 54 10.75 11.07 11.06
CA VAL A 54 10.85 9.61 11.01
C VAL A 54 9.58 8.90 11.48
N GLY A 55 8.95 9.37 12.56
CA GLY A 55 7.70 8.77 13.05
C GLY A 55 6.55 8.89 12.05
N ALA A 56 6.49 10.00 11.31
CA ALA A 56 5.51 10.18 10.26
C ALA A 56 5.83 9.30 9.04
N ALA A 57 7.10 9.20 8.63
CA ALA A 57 7.52 8.28 7.57
C ALA A 57 7.15 6.82 7.91
N VAL A 58 7.44 6.37 9.14
CA VAL A 58 7.02 5.04 9.62
C VAL A 58 5.51 4.87 9.48
N HIS A 59 4.72 5.85 9.93
CA HIS A 59 3.27 5.80 9.83
C HIS A 59 2.77 5.63 8.38
N GLU A 60 3.32 6.41 7.43
CA GLU A 60 2.94 6.29 6.03
C GLU A 60 3.25 4.89 5.47
N ASN A 61 4.38 4.31 5.87
CA ASN A 61 4.72 2.95 5.43
C ASN A 61 3.78 1.89 6.02
N GLU A 62 3.40 2.04 7.29
CA GLU A 62 2.45 1.15 7.95
C GLU A 62 1.06 1.24 7.30
N GLN A 63 0.65 2.41 6.77
CA GLN A 63 -0.59 2.51 5.99
C GLN A 63 -0.51 1.69 4.69
N ILE A 64 0.64 1.64 4.02
CA ILE A 64 0.85 0.79 2.85
C ILE A 64 0.72 -0.69 3.23
N GLU A 65 1.31 -1.11 4.35
CA GLU A 65 1.17 -2.48 4.88
C GLU A 65 -0.29 -2.83 5.17
N VAL A 66 -1.04 -1.93 5.82
CA VAL A 66 -2.48 -2.13 6.09
C VAL A 66 -3.27 -2.31 4.78
N ILE A 67 -2.98 -1.51 3.76
CA ILE A 67 -3.64 -1.61 2.46
C ILE A 67 -3.30 -2.96 1.79
N ALA A 68 -2.05 -3.41 1.89
CA ALA A 68 -1.62 -4.72 1.41
C ALA A 68 -2.37 -5.87 2.10
N ASP A 69 -2.47 -5.84 3.43
CA ASP A 69 -3.13 -6.89 4.22
C ASP A 69 -4.64 -6.96 3.91
N GLN A 70 -5.28 -5.80 3.71
CA GLN A 70 -6.67 -5.76 3.25
C GLN A 70 -6.84 -6.41 1.88
N MET A 71 -5.92 -6.16 0.94
CA MET A 71 -5.96 -6.81 -0.38
C MET A 71 -5.69 -8.31 -0.29
N ALA A 72 -4.78 -8.76 0.57
CA ALA A 72 -4.53 -10.17 0.82
C ALA A 72 -5.80 -10.90 1.29
N GLU A 73 -6.52 -10.31 2.26
CA GLU A 73 -7.78 -10.86 2.74
C GLU A 73 -8.88 -10.87 1.66
N MET A 74 -8.93 -9.85 0.80
CA MET A 74 -9.86 -9.84 -0.33
C MET A 74 -9.51 -10.91 -1.36
N VAL A 75 -8.23 -11.06 -1.72
CA VAL A 75 -7.75 -12.09 -2.67
C VAL A 75 -8.04 -13.48 -2.12
N LYS A 76 -7.83 -13.71 -0.82
CA LYS A 76 -8.15 -14.99 -0.15
C LYS A 76 -9.65 -15.31 -0.20
N LYS A 77 -10.50 -14.34 0.11
CA LYS A 77 -11.98 -14.51 0.09
C LYS A 77 -12.52 -14.70 -1.33
N ARG A 78 -12.02 -13.93 -2.30
CA ARG A 78 -12.50 -13.94 -3.70
C ARG A 78 -11.83 -15.00 -4.56
N GLY A 79 -10.62 -15.47 -4.22
CA GLY A 79 -10.01 -16.63 -4.88
C GLY A 79 -10.87 -17.89 -4.79
N GLN A 80 -11.80 -17.94 -3.84
CA GLN A 80 -12.80 -19.00 -3.69
C GLN A 80 -14.09 -18.77 -4.51
N ALA A 81 -14.33 -17.56 -5.03
CA ALA A 81 -15.53 -17.18 -5.78
C ALA A 81 -15.15 -16.58 -7.14
N GLN A 82 -15.37 -17.35 -8.21
CA GLN A 82 -14.86 -17.10 -9.56
C GLN A 82 -15.02 -15.66 -10.11
N GLY A 83 -13.91 -15.13 -10.65
CA GLY A 83 -13.79 -13.82 -11.31
C GLY A 83 -12.30 -13.44 -11.44
N THR A 84 -11.58 -14.06 -12.37
CA THR A 84 -10.10 -14.11 -12.35
C THR A 84 -9.43 -12.74 -12.54
N THR A 85 -9.92 -11.90 -13.46
CA THR A 85 -9.23 -10.65 -13.85
C THR A 85 -9.22 -9.58 -12.76
N GLN A 86 -10.27 -9.47 -11.94
CA GLN A 86 -10.28 -8.50 -10.83
C GLN A 86 -9.40 -8.99 -9.68
N VAL A 87 -9.44 -10.29 -9.36
CA VAL A 87 -8.61 -10.89 -8.31
C VAL A 87 -7.13 -10.83 -8.69
N GLU A 88 -6.79 -11.06 -9.97
CA GLU A 88 -5.43 -10.92 -10.49
C GLU A 88 -4.89 -9.49 -10.35
N ARG A 89 -5.70 -8.47 -10.67
CA ARG A 89 -5.31 -7.06 -10.51
C ARG A 89 -5.11 -6.69 -9.04
N GLU A 90 -6.03 -7.07 -8.16
CA GLU A 90 -5.90 -6.84 -6.71
C GLU A 90 -4.67 -7.56 -6.14
N PHE A 91 -4.40 -8.78 -6.59
CA PHE A 91 -3.21 -9.54 -6.19
C PHE A 91 -1.91 -8.90 -6.68
N ALA A 92 -1.89 -8.38 -7.91
CA ALA A 92 -0.74 -7.64 -8.43
C ALA A 92 -0.49 -6.37 -7.62
N LEU A 93 -1.52 -5.58 -7.34
CA LEU A 93 -1.41 -4.37 -6.53
C LEU A 93 -0.97 -4.67 -5.09
N MET A 94 -1.47 -5.76 -4.51
CA MET A 94 -1.03 -6.26 -3.21
C MET A 94 0.46 -6.54 -3.18
N LYS A 95 0.99 -7.27 -4.19
CA LYS A 95 2.42 -7.51 -4.29
C LYS A 95 3.19 -6.20 -4.37
N THR A 96 2.79 -5.28 -5.23
CA THR A 96 3.45 -3.98 -5.35
C THR A 96 3.42 -3.18 -4.04
N ALA A 97 2.32 -3.22 -3.28
CA ALA A 97 2.24 -2.59 -1.97
C ALA A 97 3.21 -3.21 -0.97
N ARG A 98 3.31 -4.55 -0.91
CA ARG A 98 4.24 -5.26 -0.02
C ARG A 98 5.71 -5.00 -0.41
N GLU A 99 6.01 -5.04 -1.71
CA GLU A 99 7.33 -4.71 -2.26
C GLU A 99 7.75 -3.29 -1.88
N THR A 100 6.86 -2.32 -2.06
CA THR A 100 7.06 -0.92 -1.71
C THR A 100 7.31 -0.76 -0.21
N ALA A 101 6.49 -1.42 0.62
CA ALA A 101 6.62 -1.33 2.07
C ALA A 101 7.95 -1.93 2.57
N ALA A 102 8.39 -3.04 1.98
CA ALA A 102 9.69 -3.65 2.27
C ALA A 102 10.84 -2.71 1.91
N GLN A 103 10.80 -2.10 0.72
CA GLN A 103 11.81 -1.13 0.28
C GLN A 103 11.88 0.10 1.19
N ASN A 104 10.74 0.62 1.63
CA ASN A 104 10.68 1.75 2.56
C ASN A 104 11.29 1.40 3.93
N TRP A 105 11.05 0.21 4.46
CA TRP A 105 11.72 -0.26 5.67
C TRP A 105 13.24 -0.39 5.49
N ILE A 106 13.69 -0.88 4.34
CA ILE A 106 15.13 -0.90 4.00
C ILE A 106 15.69 0.53 3.96
N ALA A 107 14.97 1.48 3.35
CA ALA A 107 15.37 2.88 3.29
C ALA A 107 15.44 3.53 4.69
N LEU A 108 14.50 3.22 5.59
CA LEU A 108 14.57 3.61 7.00
C LEU A 108 15.81 3.03 7.68
N GLY A 109 16.11 1.76 7.45
CA GLY A 109 17.31 1.13 7.99
C GLY A 109 18.59 1.84 7.54
N GLN A 110 18.69 2.14 6.24
CA GLN A 110 19.82 2.87 5.67
C GLN A 110 19.93 4.29 6.24
N TYR A 111 18.79 4.97 6.36
CA TYR A 111 18.70 6.29 6.97
C TYR A 111 19.27 6.29 8.39
N PHE A 112 18.84 5.35 9.23
CA PHE A 112 19.34 5.23 10.59
C PHE A 112 20.82 4.86 10.66
N ALA A 113 21.30 3.99 9.77
CA ALA A 113 22.72 3.64 9.69
C ALA A 113 23.58 4.88 9.38
N ILE A 114 23.17 5.69 8.41
CA ILE A 114 23.84 6.96 8.06
C ILE A 114 23.80 7.96 9.23
N LYS A 115 22.75 7.91 10.06
CA LYS A 115 22.60 8.76 11.25
C LYS A 115 23.27 8.19 12.49
N GLU A 116 24.08 7.15 12.36
CA GLU A 116 24.78 6.49 13.47
C GLU A 116 23.82 6.00 14.56
N GLN A 117 22.63 5.51 14.15
CA GLN A 117 21.60 4.93 15.03
C GLN A 117 21.46 3.43 14.75
N PRO A 118 22.47 2.60 15.10
CA PRO A 118 22.53 1.21 14.68
C PRO A 118 21.39 0.35 15.22
N GLU A 119 20.92 0.58 16.45
CA GLU A 119 19.77 -0.17 16.99
C GLU A 119 18.49 0.05 16.19
N ARG A 120 18.25 1.29 15.74
CA ARG A 120 17.07 1.60 14.91
C ARG A 120 17.23 1.07 13.49
N ALA A 121 18.44 1.14 12.93
CA ALA A 121 18.75 0.52 11.64
C ALA A 121 18.49 -0.98 11.68
N ARG A 122 18.99 -1.65 12.72
CA ARG A 122 18.79 -3.08 12.98
C ARG A 122 17.31 -3.41 13.07
N ALA A 123 16.53 -2.66 13.85
CA ALA A 123 15.09 -2.88 13.98
C ALA A 123 14.36 -2.78 12.64
N SER A 124 14.69 -1.80 11.80
CA SER A 124 14.08 -1.66 10.47
C SER A 124 14.41 -2.83 9.54
N TYR A 125 15.67 -3.27 9.48
CA TYR A 125 16.05 -4.42 8.66
C TYR A 125 15.47 -5.73 9.20
N GLN A 126 15.47 -5.93 10.51
CA GLN A 126 14.90 -7.13 11.13
C GLN A 126 13.41 -7.25 10.84
N ARG A 127 12.66 -6.15 10.89
CA ARG A 127 11.23 -6.14 10.49
C ARG A 127 11.05 -6.63 9.04
N VAL A 128 11.95 -6.26 8.12
CA VAL A 128 11.87 -6.77 6.73
C VAL A 128 12.07 -8.28 6.69
N VAL A 129 13.01 -8.80 7.47
CA VAL A 129 13.29 -10.24 7.54
C VAL A 129 12.10 -11.01 8.12
N ASP A 130 11.48 -10.47 9.15
CA ASP A 130 10.41 -11.15 9.89
C ASP A 130 9.04 -11.05 9.18
N THR A 131 8.76 -9.94 8.50
CA THR A 131 7.44 -9.67 7.89
C THR A 131 7.31 -10.22 6.46
N TYR A 132 8.37 -10.13 5.65
CA TYR A 132 8.30 -10.43 4.21
C TYR A 132 8.87 -11.84 3.91
N THR A 133 8.06 -12.84 4.21
CA THR A 133 8.44 -14.26 4.18
C THR A 133 8.02 -14.97 2.89
N ASP A 134 7.21 -14.34 2.04
CA ASP A 134 6.76 -14.95 0.80
C ASP A 134 7.93 -15.14 -0.18
N SER A 135 7.80 -16.12 -1.07
CA SER A 135 8.85 -16.46 -2.05
C SER A 135 9.16 -15.32 -3.00
N THR A 136 8.15 -14.51 -3.38
CA THR A 136 8.30 -13.34 -4.23
C THR A 136 9.05 -12.19 -3.55
N GLU A 137 9.16 -12.23 -2.22
CA GLU A 137 9.76 -11.17 -1.41
C GLU A 137 11.20 -11.48 -1.01
N HIS A 138 11.71 -12.64 -1.43
CA HIS A 138 13.04 -13.16 -1.10
C HIS A 138 14.15 -12.14 -1.30
N ALA A 139 14.12 -11.38 -2.39
CA ALA A 139 15.13 -10.39 -2.71
C ALA A 139 15.25 -9.29 -1.63
N TYR A 140 14.13 -8.81 -1.08
CA TYR A 140 14.11 -7.78 -0.04
C TYR A 140 14.61 -8.32 1.29
N ARG A 141 14.21 -9.55 1.64
CA ARG A 141 14.72 -10.24 2.82
C ARG A 141 16.23 -10.45 2.75
N GLU A 142 16.75 -10.92 1.62
CA GLU A 142 18.19 -11.06 1.42
C GLU A 142 18.93 -9.73 1.48
N GLN A 143 18.34 -8.66 0.95
CA GLN A 143 18.90 -7.32 1.06
C GLN A 143 18.97 -6.87 2.52
N ALA A 144 17.91 -7.07 3.30
CA ALA A 144 17.88 -6.74 4.72
C ALA A 144 18.88 -7.57 5.54
N VAL A 145 18.98 -8.89 5.28
CA VAL A 145 19.98 -9.76 5.93
C VAL A 145 21.40 -9.31 5.63
N ARG A 146 21.71 -8.91 4.38
CA ARG A 146 23.02 -8.34 4.05
C ARG A 146 23.28 -7.04 4.79
N ALA A 147 22.31 -6.14 4.81
CA ALA A 147 22.43 -4.87 5.51
C ALA A 147 22.61 -5.05 7.04
N LEU A 148 21.98 -6.06 7.65
CA LEU A 148 22.20 -6.44 9.05
C LEU A 148 23.65 -6.87 9.30
N LYS A 149 24.22 -7.69 8.42
CA LYS A 149 25.63 -8.12 8.51
C LYS A 149 26.59 -6.94 8.37
N ASP A 150 26.35 -6.08 7.39
CA ASP A 150 27.17 -4.88 7.18
C ASP A 150 27.10 -3.94 8.39
N LEU A 151 25.90 -3.78 8.97
CA LEU A 151 25.68 -2.98 10.17
C LEU A 151 26.43 -3.54 11.38
N GLU A 152 26.47 -4.86 11.57
CA GLU A 152 27.23 -5.51 12.64
C GLU A 152 28.74 -5.26 12.52
N ILE A 153 29.28 -5.34 11.29
CA ILE A 153 30.70 -5.06 11.02
C ILE A 153 31.06 -3.62 11.41
N VAL A 154 30.20 -2.65 11.08
CA VAL A 154 30.48 -1.22 11.30
C VAL A 154 30.20 -0.77 12.74
N SER A 155 29.19 -1.36 13.39
CA SER A 155 28.73 -0.93 14.73
C SER A 155 29.39 -1.68 15.88
N GLY A 156 30.08 -2.78 15.60
CA GLY A 156 30.48 -3.77 16.60
C GLY A 156 29.32 -4.71 17.00
N PRO A 157 29.61 -5.80 17.73
CA PRO A 157 28.57 -6.72 18.17
C PRO A 157 27.58 -5.98 19.06
N ALA A 158 26.27 -6.20 18.83
CA ALA A 158 25.25 -5.74 19.76
C ALA A 158 25.63 -6.27 21.14
N SER A 159 25.89 -5.37 22.09
CA SER A 159 26.25 -5.81 23.44
C SER A 159 25.11 -6.68 23.95
N GLU A 160 25.38 -7.97 24.12
CA GLU A 160 24.52 -8.89 24.85
C GLU A 160 24.40 -8.34 26.27
N SER A 161 23.38 -7.51 26.50
CA SER A 161 22.95 -7.18 27.84
C SER A 161 22.34 -8.44 28.43
N THR A 162 23.20 -9.21 29.08
CA THR A 162 22.81 -10.33 29.93
C THR A 162 21.95 -9.76 31.08
N PRO A 163 20.80 -10.37 31.40
CA PRO A 163 19.91 -9.90 32.46
C PRO A 163 20.54 -9.90 33.85
#